data_AF-A0A818HRA2-F1
#
_entry.id   AF-A0A818HRA2-F1
#
_cell.length_a   1.000
_cell.length_b   1.000
_cell.length_c   1.000
_cell.angle_alpha   90.00
_cell.angle_beta   90.00
_cell.angle_gamma   90.00
#
_symmetry.space_group_name_H-M   'P 1'
#
loop_
_entity.id
_entity.type
_entity.pdbx_description
1 polymer ?
#
loop_
_entity_poly.entity_id
_entity_poly.type
_entity_poly.pdbx_seq_one_letter_code
_entity_poly.pdbx_strand_id
1 'polypeptide(L)'
;MKDAIVILGGAFNPVHTQHIDLLCHTKQELERNGQWNIIGGYLAVASDGYVCHKLCSRNERTIKLKHRLALVHEAIKDIPWLINSPYQEEMLKQHDGSAFALGQRLKRLLKNDNIQILILVGGDRMIKNGIPIWRKPSNKIPIIRIGIERTMNNNNNNLFQFWQDDLNKNLIPNPNEFILLNLPIRSVSSSLIRTYLDQWFNTKEDSKKQFEIENDLININSFLHSSVMNYIKKYQDDLYINI
;
A
#
# COMPACT_ATOMS: atom_id res chain seq x y z
N MET A 1 -9.91 -24.35 2.60
CA MET A 1 -8.98 -23.23 2.31
C MET A 1 -9.47 -22.52 1.05
N LYS A 2 -9.47 -21.19 1.03
CA LYS A 2 -9.95 -20.36 -0.08
C LYS A 2 -8.78 -19.67 -0.76
N ASP A 3 -8.70 -19.76 -2.08
CA ASP A 3 -7.68 -19.02 -2.85
C ASP A 3 -8.00 -17.53 -2.87
N ALA A 4 -6.97 -16.73 -2.64
CA ALA A 4 -7.12 -15.28 -2.58
C ALA A 4 -5.90 -14.54 -3.12
N ILE A 5 -6.17 -13.34 -3.63
CA ILE A 5 -5.14 -12.35 -3.96
C ILE A 5 -5.25 -11.18 -2.99
N VAL A 6 -4.10 -10.66 -2.55
CA VAL A 6 -4.03 -9.49 -1.68
C VAL A 6 -3.58 -8.29 -2.49
N ILE A 7 -4.32 -7.18 -2.40
CA ILE A 7 -4.05 -5.98 -3.18
C ILE A 7 -3.96 -4.77 -2.25
N LEU A 8 -2.81 -4.10 -2.26
CA LEU A 8 -2.60 -2.84 -1.56
C LEU A 8 -2.75 -1.67 -2.54
N GLY A 9 -3.73 -0.80 -2.32
CA GLY A 9 -3.98 0.37 -3.18
C GLY A 9 -3.34 1.66 -2.64
N GLY A 10 -2.50 2.31 -3.42
CA GLY A 10 -1.68 3.43 -2.94
C GLY A 10 -1.22 4.41 -4.02
N ALA A 11 -0.79 5.59 -3.56
CA ALA A 11 -0.10 6.54 -4.41
C ALA A 11 1.33 6.06 -4.73
N PHE A 12 1.99 5.41 -3.75
CA PHE A 12 3.37 4.92 -3.85
C PHE A 12 4.33 6.00 -4.36
N ASN A 13 4.34 7.13 -3.64
CA ASN A 13 5.05 8.35 -4.03
C ASN A 13 6.11 8.75 -2.98
N PRO A 14 7.18 7.96 -2.74
CA PRO A 14 7.49 6.67 -3.36
C PRO A 14 6.86 5.47 -2.61
N VAL A 15 6.97 4.26 -3.18
CA VAL A 15 6.84 3.01 -2.40
C VAL A 15 7.94 2.96 -1.34
N HIS A 16 7.71 2.22 -0.25
CA HIS A 16 8.64 2.15 0.88
C HIS A 16 8.44 0.85 1.63
N THR A 17 9.39 0.53 2.51
CA THR A 17 9.48 -0.73 3.26
C THR A 17 8.20 -1.09 4.00
N GLN A 18 7.54 -0.14 4.68
CA GLN A 18 6.26 -0.43 5.35
C GLN A 18 5.17 -0.99 4.42
N HIS A 19 5.11 -0.57 3.15
CA HIS A 19 4.12 -1.13 2.21
C HIS A 19 4.38 -2.62 1.95
N ILE A 20 5.66 -2.99 1.90
CA ILE A 20 6.13 -4.35 1.67
C ILE A 20 5.94 -5.20 2.93
N ASP A 21 6.38 -4.69 4.09
CA ASP A 21 6.15 -5.32 5.40
C ASP A 21 4.67 -5.62 5.60
N LEU A 22 3.82 -4.67 5.23
CA LEU A 22 2.38 -4.81 5.36
C LEU A 22 1.81 -5.97 4.52
N LEU A 23 2.24 -6.13 3.27
CA LEU A 23 1.84 -7.26 2.44
C LEU A 23 2.33 -8.60 3.01
N CYS A 24 3.60 -8.66 3.43
CA CYS A 24 4.22 -9.87 3.96
C CYS A 24 3.56 -10.34 5.26
N HIS A 25 3.36 -9.45 6.23
CA HIS A 25 2.70 -9.78 7.49
C HIS A 25 1.22 -10.12 7.27
N THR A 26 0.54 -9.45 6.33
CA THR A 26 -0.84 -9.79 5.97
C THR A 26 -0.94 -11.21 5.41
N LYS A 27 -0.05 -11.60 4.49
CA LYS A 27 -0.02 -12.97 3.96
C LYS A 27 0.18 -13.99 5.09
N GLN A 28 1.19 -13.78 5.94
CA GLN A 28 1.49 -14.67 7.06
C GLN A 28 0.27 -14.86 7.99
N GLU A 29 -0.39 -13.76 8.36
CA GLU A 29 -1.51 -13.81 9.30
C GLU A 29 -2.77 -14.46 8.68
N LEU A 30 -3.04 -14.21 7.40
CA LEU A 30 -4.17 -14.84 6.70
C LEU A 30 -3.97 -16.35 6.53
N GLU A 31 -2.74 -16.81 6.29
CA GLU A 31 -2.42 -18.22 6.07
C GLU A 31 -2.29 -19.01 7.38
N ARG A 32 -2.01 -18.32 8.51
CA ARG A 32 -1.74 -18.94 9.83
C ARG A 32 -2.78 -19.96 10.27
N ASN A 33 -4.06 -19.71 10.01
CA ASN A 33 -5.17 -20.57 10.43
C ASN A 33 -5.70 -21.49 9.31
N GLY A 34 -5.03 -21.56 8.15
CA GLY A 34 -5.41 -22.43 7.03
C GLY A 34 -6.70 -22.05 6.30
N GLN A 35 -7.29 -20.90 6.63
CA GLN A 35 -8.52 -20.41 5.98
C GLN A 35 -8.22 -19.93 4.56
N TRP A 36 -7.06 -19.30 4.34
CA TRP A 36 -6.67 -18.66 3.10
C TRP A 36 -5.43 -19.32 2.50
N ASN A 37 -5.41 -19.40 1.16
CA ASN A 37 -4.23 -19.66 0.37
C ASN A 37 -3.93 -18.40 -0.47
N ILE A 38 -2.88 -17.66 -0.13
CA ILE A 38 -2.57 -16.40 -0.81
C ILE A 38 -1.67 -16.69 -2.01
N ILE A 39 -2.31 -16.70 -3.18
CA ILE A 39 -1.69 -17.07 -4.47
C ILE A 39 -0.98 -15.89 -5.16
N GLY A 40 -1.14 -14.66 -4.64
CA GLY A 40 -0.43 -13.49 -5.15
C GLY A 40 -0.68 -12.21 -4.36
N GLY A 41 0.27 -11.28 -4.45
CA GLY A 41 0.25 -9.97 -3.79
C GLY A 41 0.59 -8.85 -4.76
N TYR A 42 -0.24 -7.80 -4.77
CA TYR A 42 -0.14 -6.74 -5.78
C TYR A 42 -0.21 -5.35 -5.15
N LEU A 43 0.52 -4.40 -5.74
CA LEU A 43 0.43 -2.99 -5.41
C LEU A 43 -0.32 -2.27 -6.53
N ALA A 44 -1.55 -1.85 -6.27
CA ALA A 44 -2.36 -1.12 -7.24
C ALA A 44 -1.98 0.37 -7.24
N VAL A 45 -1.11 0.75 -8.17
CA VAL A 45 -0.55 2.10 -8.28
C VAL A 45 -1.58 3.08 -8.85
N ALA A 46 -1.83 4.18 -8.13
CA ALA A 46 -2.77 5.21 -8.56
C ALA A 46 -2.29 6.00 -9.80
N SER A 47 -3.20 6.60 -10.57
CA SER A 47 -2.86 7.43 -11.73
C SER A 47 -2.17 8.74 -11.34
N ASP A 48 -1.45 9.36 -12.29
CA ASP A 48 -0.80 10.65 -12.06
C ASP A 48 -1.79 11.75 -11.67
N GLY A 49 -2.95 11.83 -12.35
CA GLY A 49 -4.00 12.79 -12.01
C GLY A 49 -4.51 12.65 -10.58
N TYR A 50 -4.72 11.41 -10.10
CA TYR A 50 -5.13 11.17 -8.71
C TYR A 50 -4.05 11.62 -7.72
N VAL A 51 -2.79 11.26 -7.98
CA VAL A 51 -1.68 11.61 -7.08
C VAL A 51 -1.47 13.12 -7.06
N CYS A 52 -1.40 13.79 -8.22
CA CYS A 52 -1.30 15.25 -8.29
C CYS A 52 -2.42 15.93 -7.50
N HIS A 53 -3.68 15.54 -7.70
CA HIS A 53 -4.80 16.12 -6.96
C HIS A 53 -4.64 15.94 -5.44
N LYS A 54 -4.22 14.75 -5.00
CA LYS A 54 -4.00 14.43 -3.57
C LYS A 54 -2.83 15.21 -2.95
N LEU A 55 -1.80 15.54 -3.73
CA LEU A 55 -0.58 16.18 -3.23
C LEU A 55 -0.58 17.70 -3.41
N CYS A 56 -1.41 18.23 -4.31
CA CYS A 56 -1.47 19.65 -4.66
C CYS A 56 -1.67 20.55 -3.43
N SER A 57 -2.59 20.20 -2.53
CA SER A 57 -2.87 21.02 -1.33
C SER A 57 -1.71 21.09 -0.32
N ARG A 58 -0.72 20.20 -0.45
CA ARG A 58 0.46 20.13 0.41
C ARG A 58 1.73 20.60 -0.29
N ASN A 59 1.62 21.07 -1.54
CA ASN A 59 2.76 21.47 -2.38
C ASN A 59 3.87 20.40 -2.45
N GLU A 60 3.48 19.13 -2.46
CA GLU A 60 4.42 18.00 -2.52
C GLU A 60 4.59 17.52 -3.97
N ARG A 61 5.81 17.14 -4.35
CA ARG A 61 6.11 16.69 -5.73
C ARG A 61 5.48 15.32 -6.04
N THR A 62 5.02 15.15 -7.28
CA THR A 62 4.47 13.89 -7.80
C THR A 62 5.48 13.18 -8.69
N ILE A 63 5.88 11.96 -8.31
CA ILE A 63 6.67 11.04 -9.12
C ILE A 63 5.77 10.53 -10.25
N LYS A 64 6.27 10.55 -11.49
CA LYS A 64 5.52 10.07 -12.68
C LYS A 64 5.11 8.61 -12.51
N LEU A 65 3.96 8.22 -13.06
CA LEU A 65 3.42 6.86 -12.94
C LEU A 65 4.42 5.80 -13.37
N LYS A 66 5.09 6.02 -14.51
CA LYS A 66 6.11 5.08 -15.03
C LYS A 66 7.20 4.77 -14.00
N HIS A 67 7.62 5.78 -13.24
CA HIS A 67 8.64 5.61 -12.20
C HIS A 67 8.04 4.99 -10.94
N ARG A 68 6.80 5.31 -10.55
CA ARG A 68 6.15 4.65 -9.40
C ARG A 68 5.95 3.15 -9.64
N LEU A 69 5.57 2.75 -10.85
CA LEU A 69 5.51 1.33 -11.24
C LEU A 69 6.89 0.66 -11.18
N ALA A 70 7.93 1.31 -11.71
CA ALA A 70 9.29 0.79 -11.65
C ALA A 70 9.85 0.71 -10.21
N LEU A 71 9.55 1.70 -9.36
CA LEU A 71 9.93 1.67 -7.95
C LEU A 71 9.23 0.53 -7.20
N VAL A 72 7.97 0.23 -7.53
CA VAL A 72 7.27 -0.95 -7.01
C VAL A 72 8.00 -2.23 -7.41
N HIS A 73 8.38 -2.38 -8.68
CA HIS A 73 9.17 -3.51 -9.15
C HIS A 73 10.48 -3.64 -8.34
N GLU A 74 11.24 -2.55 -8.19
CA GLU A 74 12.48 -2.54 -7.40
C GLU A 74 12.28 -2.89 -5.92
N ALA A 75 11.12 -2.58 -5.35
CA ALA A 75 10.79 -2.87 -3.95
C ALA A 75 10.41 -4.34 -3.72
N ILE A 76 9.90 -5.03 -4.74
CA ILE A 76 9.40 -6.41 -4.59
C ILE A 76 10.33 -7.47 -5.19
N LYS A 77 11.30 -7.09 -6.03
CA LYS A 77 12.10 -8.03 -6.84
C LYS A 77 12.80 -9.14 -6.06
N ASP A 78 13.18 -8.86 -4.82
CA ASP A 78 13.90 -9.81 -3.95
C ASP A 78 12.94 -10.59 -3.03
N ILE A 79 11.62 -10.51 -3.26
CA ILE A 79 10.58 -11.12 -2.43
C ILE A 79 9.83 -12.17 -3.26
N PRO A 80 10.18 -13.46 -3.14
CA PRO A 80 9.76 -14.50 -4.09
C PRO A 80 8.25 -14.57 -4.34
N TRP A 81 7.42 -14.45 -3.30
CA TRP A 81 5.97 -14.58 -3.46
C TRP A 81 5.32 -13.35 -4.13
N LEU A 82 5.94 -12.17 -4.02
CA LEU A 82 5.47 -10.96 -4.69
C LEU A 82 5.93 -10.92 -6.14
N ILE A 83 7.23 -11.12 -6.40
CA ILE A 83 7.76 -11.05 -7.76
C ILE A 83 7.22 -12.18 -8.65
N ASN A 84 7.00 -13.38 -8.09
CA ASN A 84 6.41 -14.51 -8.81
C ASN A 84 4.88 -14.57 -8.70
N SER A 85 4.23 -13.47 -8.29
CA SER A 85 2.77 -13.41 -8.34
C SER A 85 2.27 -13.57 -9.79
N PRO A 86 1.17 -14.29 -10.03
CA PRO A 86 0.65 -14.48 -11.38
C PRO A 86 0.42 -13.17 -12.13
N TYR A 87 0.95 -13.05 -13.34
CA TYR A 87 0.83 -11.84 -14.18
C TYR A 87 1.44 -10.56 -13.57
N GLN A 88 2.39 -10.69 -12.63
CA GLN A 88 3.00 -9.53 -11.96
C GLN A 88 3.62 -8.54 -12.95
N GLU A 89 4.37 -9.03 -13.94
CA GLU A 89 4.96 -8.22 -15.01
C GLU A 89 3.91 -7.46 -15.83
N GLU A 90 2.78 -8.09 -16.16
CA GLU A 90 1.67 -7.43 -16.84
C GLU A 90 0.97 -6.37 -15.98
N MET A 91 0.94 -6.56 -14.66
CA MET A 91 0.36 -5.59 -13.73
C MET A 91 1.27 -4.37 -13.54
N LEU A 92 2.59 -4.52 -13.70
CA LEU A 92 3.56 -3.43 -13.56
C LEU A 92 3.69 -2.55 -14.82
N LYS A 93 3.00 -2.89 -15.92
CA LYS A 93 3.03 -2.11 -17.17
C LYS A 93 2.05 -0.94 -17.21
N GLN A 94 1.02 -0.94 -16.37
CA GLN A 94 -0.04 0.07 -16.39
C GLN A 94 -0.76 0.22 -15.05
N HIS A 95 -1.53 1.29 -14.89
CA HIS A 95 -2.46 1.41 -13.77
C HIS A 95 -3.85 0.87 -14.13
N ASP A 96 -4.55 0.26 -13.18
CA ASP A 96 -5.94 -0.18 -13.34
C ASP A 96 -6.94 0.79 -12.66
N GLY A 97 -6.46 1.93 -12.16
CA GLY A 97 -7.28 2.99 -11.56
C GLY A 97 -7.70 2.73 -10.11
N SER A 98 -7.99 1.47 -9.73
CA SER A 98 -8.25 1.08 -8.34
C SER A 98 -7.77 -0.33 -8.00
N ALA A 99 -7.56 -0.62 -6.71
CA ALA A 99 -7.24 -1.96 -6.23
C ALA A 99 -8.31 -2.99 -6.63
N PHE A 100 -9.59 -2.59 -6.63
CA PHE A 100 -10.68 -3.45 -7.06
C PHE A 100 -10.61 -3.77 -8.55
N ALA A 101 -10.40 -2.76 -9.40
CA ALA A 101 -10.28 -2.95 -10.85
C ALA A 101 -9.08 -3.83 -11.23
N LEU A 102 -7.94 -3.67 -10.55
CA LEU A 102 -6.79 -4.57 -10.68
C LEU A 102 -7.18 -6.02 -10.33
N GLY A 103 -7.87 -6.23 -9.20
CA GLY A 103 -8.33 -7.56 -8.80
C GLY A 103 -9.29 -8.19 -9.82
N GLN A 104 -10.21 -7.40 -10.39
CA GLN A 104 -11.12 -7.88 -11.44
C GLN A 104 -10.39 -8.23 -12.74
N ARG A 105 -9.34 -7.50 -13.09
CA ARG A 105 -8.48 -7.86 -14.23
C ARG A 105 -7.74 -9.16 -13.97
N LEU A 106 -7.17 -9.34 -12.78
CA LEU A 106 -6.48 -10.57 -12.40
C LEU A 106 -7.42 -11.79 -12.43
N LYS A 107 -8.64 -11.70 -11.89
CA LYS A 107 -9.60 -12.81 -11.96
C LYS A 107 -9.88 -13.26 -13.40
N ARG A 108 -10.06 -12.29 -14.31
CA ARG A 108 -10.26 -12.56 -15.75
C ARG A 108 -9.04 -13.25 -16.38
N LEU A 109 -7.82 -12.78 -16.07
CA LEU A 109 -6.58 -13.37 -16.60
C LEU A 109 -6.32 -14.77 -16.03
N LEU A 110 -6.62 -14.99 -14.75
CA LEU A 110 -6.52 -16.29 -14.09
C LEU A 110 -7.62 -17.27 -14.51
N LYS A 111 -8.67 -16.79 -15.19
CA LYS A 111 -9.85 -17.57 -15.57
C LYS A 111 -10.45 -18.35 -14.39
N ASN A 112 -10.44 -17.73 -13.21
CA ASN A 112 -10.89 -18.35 -11.97
C ASN A 112 -11.72 -17.37 -11.15
N ASP A 113 -13.05 -17.54 -11.23
CA ASP A 113 -14.01 -16.70 -10.53
C ASP A 113 -14.15 -17.04 -9.04
N ASN A 114 -13.56 -18.14 -8.57
CA ASN A 114 -13.60 -18.54 -7.16
C ASN A 114 -12.56 -17.81 -6.30
N ILE A 115 -11.55 -17.20 -6.93
CA ILE A 115 -10.53 -16.40 -6.22
C ILE A 115 -11.20 -15.21 -5.54
N GLN A 116 -10.88 -15.05 -4.25
CA GLN A 116 -11.31 -13.91 -3.46
C GLN A 116 -10.35 -12.73 -3.64
N ILE A 117 -10.93 -11.52 -3.75
CA ILE A 117 -10.17 -10.27 -3.79
C ILE A 117 -10.13 -9.70 -2.38
N LEU A 118 -8.93 -9.65 -1.80
CA LEU A 118 -8.68 -9.06 -0.50
C LEU A 118 -8.01 -7.69 -0.69
N ILE A 119 -8.72 -6.62 -0.37
CA ILE A 119 -8.20 -5.26 -0.51
C ILE A 119 -7.65 -4.79 0.83
N LEU A 120 -6.34 -4.59 0.88
CA LEU A 120 -5.63 -4.11 2.04
C LEU A 120 -5.74 -2.59 2.14
N VAL A 121 -6.27 -2.11 3.26
CA VAL A 121 -6.47 -0.69 3.53
C VAL A 121 -5.82 -0.30 4.85
N GLY A 122 -5.12 0.83 4.85
CA GLY A 122 -4.63 1.44 6.09
C GLY A 122 -5.80 1.81 7.01
N GLY A 123 -5.59 1.75 8.33
CA GLY A 123 -6.63 2.07 9.31
C GLY A 123 -7.26 3.46 9.14
N ASP A 124 -6.52 4.43 8.60
CA ASP A 124 -7.03 5.77 8.25
C ASP A 124 -8.16 5.73 7.21
N ARG A 125 -8.19 4.72 6.34
CA ARG A 125 -9.24 4.55 5.33
C ARG A 125 -10.42 3.71 5.82
N MET A 126 -10.28 3.06 6.97
CA MET A 126 -11.38 2.32 7.59
C MET A 126 -12.40 3.26 8.23
N ILE A 127 -12.02 4.50 8.50
CA ILE A 127 -12.91 5.56 8.98
C ILE A 127 -13.01 6.66 7.92
N LYS A 128 -14.23 7.02 7.49
CA LYS A 128 -14.47 8.11 6.54
C LYS A 128 -15.43 9.13 7.17
N ASN A 129 -14.97 10.37 7.32
CA ASN A 129 -15.72 11.45 7.98
C ASN A 129 -16.20 11.06 9.39
N GLY A 130 -15.31 10.43 10.18
CA GLY A 130 -15.62 9.96 11.54
C GLY A 130 -16.50 8.71 11.62
N ILE A 131 -16.96 8.16 10.49
CA ILE A 131 -17.84 6.99 10.45
C ILE A 131 -17.07 5.78 9.89
N PRO A 132 -17.06 4.62 10.57
CA PRO A 132 -16.49 3.42 10.01
C PRO A 132 -17.15 2.99 8.71
N ILE A 133 -16.34 2.53 7.76
CA ILE A 133 -16.85 2.10 6.46
C ILE A 133 -17.73 0.85 6.55
N TRP A 134 -17.57 0.04 7.61
CA TRP A 134 -18.34 -1.18 7.85
C TRP A 134 -19.76 -0.94 8.38
N ARG A 135 -20.07 0.27 8.85
CA ARG A 135 -21.45 0.65 9.20
C ARG A 135 -22.29 1.00 7.97
N LYS A 136 -21.65 1.19 6.82
CA LYS A 136 -22.35 1.52 5.58
C LYS A 136 -22.97 0.25 5.00
N PRO A 137 -24.16 0.34 4.38
CA PRO A 137 -24.76 -0.80 3.71
C PRO A 137 -23.79 -1.35 2.65
N SER A 138 -23.79 -2.68 2.53
CA SER A 138 -22.89 -3.40 1.63
C SER A 138 -23.00 -2.89 0.20
N ASN A 139 -21.84 -2.70 -0.41
CA ASN A 139 -21.79 -2.66 -1.87
C ASN A 139 -21.97 -4.10 -2.33
N LYS A 140 -22.86 -4.37 -3.30
CA LYS A 140 -23.10 -5.69 -3.93
C LYS A 140 -21.86 -6.37 -4.56
N ILE A 141 -20.68 -5.82 -4.34
CA ILE A 141 -19.40 -6.24 -4.88
C ILE A 141 -18.74 -7.20 -3.88
N PRO A 142 -18.41 -8.44 -4.28
CA PRO A 142 -17.80 -9.44 -3.40
C PRO A 142 -16.31 -9.12 -3.18
N ILE A 143 -16.04 -8.16 -2.31
CA ILE A 143 -14.68 -7.81 -1.85
C ILE A 143 -14.60 -7.92 -0.34
N ILE A 144 -13.46 -8.42 0.13
CA ILE A 144 -13.13 -8.41 1.55
C ILE A 144 -12.08 -7.33 1.77
N ARG A 145 -12.33 -6.45 2.73
CA ARG A 145 -11.41 -5.37 3.11
C ARG A 145 -10.62 -5.78 4.32
N ILE A 146 -9.30 -5.73 4.19
CA ILE A 146 -8.40 -5.98 5.32
C ILE A 146 -8.05 -4.64 5.94
N GLY A 147 -8.56 -4.38 7.14
CA GLY A 147 -8.20 -3.22 7.93
C GLY A 147 -7.04 -3.54 8.86
N ILE A 148 -6.03 -2.68 8.84
CA ILE A 148 -4.91 -2.79 9.79
C ILE A 148 -5.19 -1.92 10.99
N GLU A 149 -5.01 -2.49 12.17
CA GLU A 149 -5.16 -1.78 13.41
C GLU A 149 -4.27 -0.53 13.46
N ARG A 150 -4.88 0.58 13.85
CA ARG A 150 -4.19 1.81 14.21
C ARG A 150 -4.86 2.40 15.43
N THR A 151 -4.07 3.08 16.24
CA THR A 151 -4.58 3.96 17.30
C THR A 151 -5.30 5.13 16.64
N MET A 152 -6.60 5.27 16.91
CA MET A 152 -7.43 6.25 16.20
C MET A 152 -7.44 7.61 16.89
N ASN A 153 -7.16 7.70 18.19
CA ASN A 153 -7.19 8.92 19.01
C ASN A 153 -6.22 8.83 20.21
N ASN A 154 -5.94 9.96 20.86
CA ASN A 154 -5.17 10.05 22.12
C ASN A 154 -5.79 9.27 23.31
N ASN A 155 -7.04 8.80 23.17
CA ASN A 155 -7.77 8.06 24.20
C ASN A 155 -7.55 6.53 24.13
N ASN A 156 -6.50 6.04 23.46
CA ASN A 156 -6.16 4.61 23.32
C ASN A 156 -7.21 3.67 22.68
N ASN A 157 -8.35 4.17 22.21
CA ASN A 157 -9.28 3.34 21.43
C ASN A 157 -8.67 3.02 20.06
N ASN A 158 -8.35 1.74 19.86
CA ASN A 158 -7.85 1.20 18.60
C ASN A 158 -9.02 0.81 17.67
N LEU A 159 -8.72 0.67 16.38
CA LEU A 159 -9.70 0.28 15.35
C LEU A 159 -10.42 -1.03 15.70
N PHE A 160 -9.71 -1.97 16.33
CA PHE A 160 -10.23 -3.30 16.68
C PHE A 160 -11.31 -3.22 17.77
N GLN A 161 -11.09 -2.43 18.83
CA GLN A 161 -12.08 -2.20 19.87
C GLN A 161 -13.34 -1.56 19.29
N PHE A 162 -13.17 -0.58 18.39
CA PHE A 162 -14.30 0.09 17.77
C PHE A 162 -15.14 -0.86 16.90
N TRP A 163 -14.47 -1.77 16.19
CA TRP A 163 -15.13 -2.84 15.47
C TRP A 163 -15.87 -3.81 16.39
N GLN A 164 -15.24 -4.27 17.47
CA GLN A 164 -15.88 -5.19 18.43
C GLN A 164 -17.12 -4.57 19.07
N ASP A 165 -17.04 -3.29 19.46
CA ASP A 165 -18.18 -2.55 20.00
C ASP A 165 -19.34 -2.47 19.00
N ASP A 166 -19.04 -2.22 17.72
CA ASP A 166 -20.05 -2.14 16.66
C ASP A 166 -20.64 -3.50 16.33
N LEU A 167 -19.84 -4.56 16.37
CA LEU A 167 -20.27 -5.93 16.16
C LEU A 167 -21.25 -6.33 17.27
N ASN A 168 -20.92 -6.06 18.53
CA ASN A 168 -21.78 -6.34 19.68
C ASN A 168 -23.09 -5.54 19.66
N LYS A 169 -23.07 -4.34 19.07
CA LYS A 169 -24.25 -3.48 18.91
C LYS A 169 -25.06 -3.77 17.63
N ASN A 170 -24.69 -4.78 16.84
CA ASN A 170 -25.29 -5.09 15.54
C ASN A 170 -25.30 -3.90 14.56
N LEU A 171 -24.26 -3.06 14.61
CA LEU A 171 -24.09 -1.90 13.73
C LEU A 171 -23.37 -2.23 12.41
N ILE A 172 -23.00 -3.51 12.22
CA ILE A 172 -22.24 -4.00 11.07
C ILE A 172 -23.18 -4.86 10.20
N PRO A 173 -23.70 -4.35 9.09
CA PRO A 173 -24.66 -5.10 8.27
C PRO A 173 -24.08 -6.39 7.70
N ASN A 174 -22.78 -6.41 7.36
CA ASN A 174 -22.10 -7.54 6.73
C ASN A 174 -20.67 -7.72 7.29
N PRO A 175 -20.50 -8.38 8.45
CA PRO A 175 -19.19 -8.53 9.08
C PRO A 175 -18.20 -9.33 8.22
N ASN A 176 -18.67 -10.25 7.39
CA ASN A 176 -17.84 -11.10 6.52
C ASN A 176 -17.12 -10.33 5.40
N GLU A 177 -17.46 -9.06 5.14
CA GLU A 177 -16.75 -8.21 4.18
C GLU A 177 -15.46 -7.60 4.74
N PHE A 178 -15.13 -7.88 6.00
CA PHE A 178 -14.02 -7.26 6.68
C PHE A 178 -13.18 -8.29 7.43
N ILE A 179 -11.88 -8.09 7.38
CA ILE A 179 -10.90 -8.79 8.22
C ILE A 179 -10.09 -7.69 8.91
N LEU A 180 -10.04 -7.69 10.24
CA LEU A 180 -9.17 -6.78 10.97
C LEU A 180 -7.96 -7.52 11.49
N LEU A 181 -6.77 -6.99 11.19
CA LEU A 181 -5.50 -7.55 11.61
C LEU A 181 -4.77 -6.58 12.54
N ASN A 182 -4.27 -7.11 13.64
CA ASN A 182 -3.31 -6.43 14.50
C ASN A 182 -1.90 -6.86 14.07
N LEU A 183 -1.21 -6.01 13.31
CA LEU A 183 0.12 -6.31 12.79
C LEU A 183 1.15 -5.38 13.44
N PRO A 184 2.33 -5.90 13.86
CA PRO A 184 3.39 -5.11 14.49
C PRO A 184 4.16 -4.29 13.44
N ILE A 185 3.49 -3.32 12.83
CA ILE A 185 4.03 -2.54 11.72
C ILE A 185 4.41 -1.15 12.21
N ARG A 186 5.68 -0.80 12.02
CA ARG A 186 6.19 0.56 12.27
C ARG A 186 5.52 1.61 11.39
N SER A 187 5.46 2.85 11.85
CA SER A 187 4.88 3.96 11.10
C SER A 187 5.92 4.62 10.20
N VAL A 188 5.76 4.50 8.87
CA VAL A 188 6.58 5.18 7.86
C VAL A 188 5.63 5.91 6.91
N SER A 189 5.81 7.23 6.75
CA SER A 189 4.98 7.99 5.81
C SER A 189 5.77 8.36 4.56
N SER A 190 5.13 8.24 3.40
CA SER A 190 5.73 8.71 2.16
C SER A 190 5.95 10.24 2.17
N SER A 191 5.18 11.00 2.95
CA SER A 191 5.41 12.45 3.14
C SER A 191 6.76 12.73 3.79
N LEU A 192 7.10 12.01 4.86
CA LEU A 192 8.41 12.15 5.49
C LEU A 192 9.54 11.83 4.51
N ILE A 193 9.41 10.72 3.77
CA ILE A 193 10.40 10.33 2.75
C ILE A 193 10.56 11.42 1.68
N ARG A 194 9.46 12.05 1.24
CA ARG A 194 9.54 13.16 0.29
C ARG A 194 10.34 14.34 0.85
N THR A 195 10.18 14.67 2.12
CA THR A 195 10.99 15.72 2.78
C THR A 195 12.48 15.39 2.74
N TYR A 196 12.88 14.14 3.05
CA TYR A 196 14.27 13.71 2.92
C TYR A 196 14.76 13.77 1.47
N LEU A 197 13.94 13.32 0.51
CA LEU A 197 14.29 13.38 -0.90
C LEU A 197 14.46 14.82 -1.38
N ASP A 198 13.56 15.73 -1.03
CA ASP A 198 13.68 17.15 -1.40
C ASP A 198 14.96 17.77 -0.84
N GLN A 199 15.35 17.43 0.40
CA GLN A 199 16.64 17.83 0.95
C GLN A 199 17.81 17.25 0.14
N TRP A 200 17.75 15.97 -0.20
CA TRP A 200 18.78 15.28 -1.00
C TRP A 200 18.94 15.91 -2.39
N PHE A 201 17.85 16.30 -3.04
CA PHE A 201 17.85 16.99 -4.33
C PHE A 201 18.43 18.41 -4.26
N ASN A 202 18.25 19.10 -3.13
CA ASN A 202 18.73 20.46 -2.92
C ASN A 202 20.20 20.52 -2.48
N THR A 203 20.82 19.38 -2.19
CA THR A 203 22.22 19.30 -1.73
C THR A 203 23.12 18.60 -2.74
N LYS A 204 22.79 18.64 -4.04
CA LYS A 204 23.54 17.96 -5.12
C LYS A 204 25.05 18.28 -5.15
N GLU A 205 25.44 19.48 -4.72
CA GLU A 205 26.85 19.90 -4.68
C GLU A 205 27.58 19.49 -3.39
N ASP A 206 26.85 19.01 -2.37
CA ASP A 206 27.39 18.55 -1.09
C ASP A 206 27.27 17.03 -1.00
N SER A 207 28.27 16.34 -1.54
CA SER A 207 28.30 14.87 -1.59
C SER A 207 28.24 14.22 -0.20
N LYS A 208 28.79 14.88 0.83
CA LYS A 208 28.77 14.37 2.21
C LYS A 208 27.35 14.39 2.74
N LYS A 209 26.65 15.51 2.59
CA LYS A 209 25.26 15.65 3.04
C LYS A 209 24.30 14.72 2.27
N GLN A 210 24.52 14.52 0.97
CA GLN A 210 23.75 13.52 0.22
C GLN A 210 23.94 12.11 0.77
N PHE A 211 25.18 11.72 1.06
CA PHE A 211 25.47 10.41 1.64
C PHE A 211 24.81 10.22 3.01
N GLU A 212 24.83 11.23 3.88
CA GLU A 212 24.17 11.19 5.18
C GLU A 212 22.66 10.97 5.04
N ILE A 213 22.00 11.70 4.15
CA ILE A 213 20.55 11.54 3.88
C ILE A 213 20.23 10.15 3.30
N GLU A 214 21.07 9.64 2.39
CA GLU A 214 20.91 8.28 1.85
C GLU A 214 21.03 7.22 2.95
N ASN A 215 22.03 7.37 3.82
CA ASN A 215 22.25 6.47 4.95
C ASN A 215 21.07 6.53 5.94
N ASP A 216 20.51 7.71 6.19
CA ASP A 216 19.31 7.87 7.01
C ASP A 216 18.10 7.15 6.40
N LEU A 217 17.90 7.28 5.09
CA LEU A 217 16.78 6.68 4.38
C LEU A 217 16.86 5.16 4.27
N ILE A 218 18.06 4.58 4.12
CA ILE A 218 18.24 3.16 3.80
C ILE A 218 18.67 2.34 5.03
N ASN A 219 19.54 2.89 5.88
CA ASN A 219 20.21 2.10 6.91
C ASN A 219 19.69 2.44 8.31
N ILE A 220 19.66 3.73 8.67
CA ILE A 220 19.29 4.14 10.04
C ILE A 220 17.78 3.99 10.26
N ASN A 221 16.98 4.63 9.40
CA ASN A 221 15.53 4.53 9.50
C ASN A 221 14.95 3.40 8.63
N SER A 222 15.75 2.87 7.70
CA SER A 222 15.33 1.85 6.72
C SER A 222 14.00 2.16 6.03
N PHE A 223 13.72 3.42 5.71
CA PHE A 223 12.49 3.81 5.04
C PHE A 223 12.42 3.28 3.61
N LEU A 224 13.53 3.19 2.90
CA LEU A 224 13.58 2.70 1.52
C LEU A 224 14.47 1.46 1.40
N HIS A 225 14.09 0.56 0.48
CA HIS A 225 15.03 -0.46 0.00
C HIS A 225 16.14 0.22 -0.80
N SER A 226 17.37 -0.30 -0.71
CA SER A 226 18.51 0.26 -1.43
C SER A 226 18.29 0.29 -2.95
N SER A 227 17.62 -0.73 -3.50
CA SER A 227 17.22 -0.79 -4.91
C SER A 227 16.32 0.38 -5.33
N VAL A 228 15.35 0.72 -4.49
CA VAL A 228 14.43 1.84 -4.70
C VAL A 228 15.19 3.16 -4.68
N MET A 229 16.10 3.36 -3.72
CA MET A 229 16.92 4.58 -3.69
C MET A 229 17.87 4.68 -4.90
N ASN A 230 18.50 3.57 -5.30
CA ASN A 230 19.36 3.53 -6.49
C ASN A 230 18.59 3.92 -7.76
N TYR A 231 17.34 3.47 -7.90
CA TYR A 231 16.47 3.89 -9.00
C TYR A 231 16.18 5.39 -8.95
N ILE A 232 15.82 5.93 -7.78
CA ILE A 232 15.56 7.37 -7.60
C ILE A 232 16.78 8.20 -8.04
N LYS A 233 17.99 7.80 -7.61
CA LYS A 233 19.25 8.46 -8.00
C LYS A 233 19.47 8.43 -9.50
N LYS A 234 19.25 7.27 -10.13
CA LYS A 234 19.46 7.08 -11.57
C LYS A 234 18.53 7.96 -12.42
N TYR A 235 17.28 8.16 -12.00
CA TYR A 235 16.27 8.88 -12.78
C TYR A 235 15.93 10.26 -12.19
N GLN A 236 16.81 10.80 -11.35
CA GLN A 236 16.56 11.99 -10.52
C GLN A 236 16.06 13.21 -11.32
N ASP A 237 16.50 13.39 -12.56
CA ASP A 237 16.15 14.53 -13.41
C ASP A 237 14.88 14.32 -14.24
N ASP A 238 14.36 13.10 -14.32
CA ASP A 238 13.09 12.74 -15.00
C ASP A 238 12.01 12.27 -14.00
N LEU A 239 12.34 12.14 -12.72
CA LEU A 239 11.51 11.43 -11.74
C LEU A 239 10.11 12.04 -11.55
N TYR A 240 10.04 13.37 -11.55
CA TYR A 240 8.82 14.11 -11.19
C TYR A 240 8.08 14.64 -12.41
N ILE A 241 6.77 14.83 -12.26
CA ILE A 241 5.96 15.58 -13.19
C ILE A 241 6.41 17.05 -13.13
N ASN A 242 6.67 17.65 -14.29
CA ASN A 242 6.88 19.08 -14.39
C ASN A 242 5.50 19.73 -14.25
N ILE A 243 5.33 20.54 -13.20
CA ILE A 243 4.12 21.33 -12.95
C ILE A 243 4.45 22.78 -13.29
#